data_AF-A0AA36KCA0-F1
#
_entry.id   AF-A0AA36KCA0-F1
#
_cell.length_a   1.000
_cell.length_b   1.000
_cell.length_c   1.000
_cell.angle_alpha   90.00
_cell.angle_beta   90.00
_cell.angle_gamma   90.00
#
_symmetry.space_group_name_H-M   'P 1'
#
loop_
_entity.id
_entity.type
_entity.pdbx_description
1 polymer ?
#
loop_
_entity_poly.entity_id
_entity_poly.type
_entity_poly.pdbx_seq_one_letter_code
_entity_poly.pdbx_strand_id
1 'polypeptide(L)'
;MDQIRPFPPTDFMDQAEEEEALRLIPAPDLKLWVVANFLTLGGPLHNPDQAVEDKASGTGLIQSISKQTTLPIRAIQRSTDKLSRTMDVILYVEERRVWLPANAPWLLNYIEEIEGLTADWSHDHDDQWDPTIDAINDSLAKKPTVFD
;
A
#
# COMPACT_ATOMS: atom_id res chain seq x y z
N MET A 1 -0.06 -23.25 36.19
CA MET A 1 0.52 -22.75 34.93
C MET A 1 -0.15 -23.57 33.86
N ASP A 2 -1.16 -22.98 33.22
CA ASP A 2 -1.85 -23.59 32.08
C ASP A 2 -1.86 -22.58 30.95
N GLN A 3 -1.36 -23.05 29.82
CA GLN A 3 -1.11 -22.29 28.61
C GLN A 3 -2.43 -22.06 27.88
N ILE A 4 -2.93 -20.82 27.91
CA ILE A 4 -4.07 -20.38 27.10
C ILE A 4 -3.57 -20.16 25.68
N ARG A 5 -4.05 -20.98 24.74
CA ARG A 5 -3.82 -20.84 23.30
C ARG A 5 -4.96 -19.98 22.74
N PRO A 6 -4.71 -18.81 22.15
CA PRO A 6 -5.76 -17.93 21.66
C PRO A 6 -6.05 -18.24 20.19
N PHE A 7 -6.48 -19.46 19.88
CA PHE A 7 -7.09 -19.73 18.58
C PHE A 7 -8.56 -20.10 18.78
N PRO A 8 -9.47 -19.56 17.96
CA PRO A 8 -10.89 -19.83 18.07
C PRO A 8 -11.20 -21.32 17.80
N PRO A 9 -12.32 -21.83 18.34
CA PRO A 9 -12.74 -23.22 18.16
C PRO A 9 -12.86 -23.60 16.68
N THR A 10 -12.45 -24.83 16.35
CA THR A 10 -12.40 -25.38 14.99
C THR A 10 -13.74 -25.29 14.25
N ASP A 11 -14.87 -25.27 14.98
CA ASP A 11 -16.22 -25.18 14.42
C ASP A 11 -16.52 -23.84 13.71
N PHE A 12 -15.65 -22.83 13.86
CA PHE A 12 -15.73 -21.57 13.08
C PHE A 12 -15.03 -21.65 11.71
N MET A 13 -14.19 -22.66 11.49
CA MET A 13 -13.40 -22.78 10.23
C MET A 13 -14.23 -23.36 9.08
N ASP A 14 -15.32 -24.06 9.37
CA ASP A 14 -16.19 -24.69 8.36
C ASP A 14 -17.28 -23.76 7.80
N GLN A 15 -17.27 -22.47 8.17
CA GLN A 15 -18.12 -21.44 7.53
C GLN A 15 -17.33 -20.55 6.55
N ALA A 16 -16.02 -20.77 6.38
CA ALA A 16 -15.18 -19.99 5.47
C ALA A 16 -15.35 -20.37 3.99
N GLU A 17 -16.03 -21.47 3.67
CA GLU A 17 -16.26 -21.89 2.27
C GLU A 17 -17.42 -21.17 1.56
N GLU A 18 -18.10 -20.23 2.22
CA GLU A 18 -19.15 -19.38 1.61
C GLU A 18 -18.70 -17.93 1.37
N GLU A 19 -17.40 -17.62 1.40
CA GLU A 19 -16.91 -16.33 0.92
C GLU A 19 -17.00 -16.26 -0.61
N GLU A 20 -18.12 -15.72 -1.05
CA GLU A 20 -18.42 -15.17 -2.36
C GLU A 20 -17.14 -14.65 -3.02
N ALA A 21 -16.59 -15.44 -3.96
CA ALA A 21 -15.36 -15.17 -4.66
C ALA A 21 -15.33 -13.69 -5.08
N LEU A 22 -14.52 -12.90 -4.37
CA LEU A 22 -14.39 -11.47 -4.57
C LEU A 22 -14.00 -11.28 -6.03
N ARG A 23 -14.99 -10.89 -6.85
CA ARG A 23 -14.79 -10.72 -8.28
C ARG A 23 -13.84 -9.55 -8.45
N LEU A 24 -12.54 -9.86 -8.51
CA LEU A 24 -11.50 -8.89 -8.79
C LEU A 24 -11.96 -8.10 -10.01
N ILE A 25 -12.10 -6.79 -9.83
CA ILE A 25 -12.44 -5.88 -10.91
C ILE A 25 -11.41 -6.13 -12.02
N PRO A 26 -11.83 -6.43 -13.26
CA PRO A 26 -10.88 -6.62 -14.36
C PRO A 26 -9.91 -5.44 -14.41
N ALA A 27 -8.62 -5.69 -14.69
CA ALA A 27 -7.60 -4.63 -14.69
C ALA A 27 -7.98 -3.35 -15.48
N PRO A 28 -8.70 -3.43 -16.63
CA PRO A 28 -9.21 -2.23 -17.31
C PRO A 28 -10.23 -1.44 -16.48
N ASP A 29 -11.15 -2.12 -15.81
CA ASP A 29 -12.20 -1.52 -14.99
C ASP A 29 -11.61 -0.92 -13.70
N LEU A 30 -10.58 -1.57 -13.14
CA LEU A 30 -9.85 -1.07 -11.98
C LEU A 30 -9.13 0.24 -12.34
N LYS A 31 -8.48 0.28 -13.52
CA LYS A 31 -7.86 1.50 -14.04
C LYS A 31 -8.89 2.63 -14.19
N LEU A 32 -10.05 2.35 -14.78
CA LEU A 32 -11.11 3.34 -14.96
C LEU A 32 -11.63 3.87 -13.62
N TRP A 33 -11.84 2.99 -12.65
CA TRP A 33 -12.30 3.37 -11.32
C TRP A 33 -11.27 4.21 -10.55
N VAL A 34 -9.98 3.86 -10.63
CA VAL A 34 -8.88 4.65 -10.05
C VAL A 34 -8.84 6.05 -10.68
N VAL A 35 -8.97 6.15 -12.01
CA VAL A 35 -9.05 7.44 -12.71
C VAL A 35 -10.23 8.28 -12.21
N ALA A 36 -11.41 7.66 -12.05
CA ALA A 36 -12.62 8.36 -11.66
C ALA A 36 -12.64 8.84 -10.19
N ASN A 37 -12.04 8.08 -9.25
CA ASN A 37 -12.20 8.33 -7.82
C ASN A 37 -10.97 8.91 -7.12
N PHE A 38 -9.79 8.40 -7.49
CA PHE A 38 -8.53 8.76 -6.85
C PHE A 38 -7.82 9.88 -7.60
N LEU A 39 -7.87 9.81 -8.94
CA LEU A 39 -7.16 10.76 -9.77
C LEU A 39 -8.01 12.00 -10.10
N THR A 40 -9.35 11.94 -10.11
CA THR A 40 -10.20 13.09 -10.47
C THR A 40 -10.22 14.17 -9.40
N LEU A 41 -9.93 15.43 -9.78
CA LEU A 41 -9.93 16.59 -8.88
C LEU A 41 -11.32 16.80 -8.27
N GLY A 42 -11.41 16.84 -6.93
CA GLY A 42 -12.67 16.95 -6.19
C GLY A 42 -13.42 15.63 -5.98
N GLY A 43 -12.85 14.49 -6.38
CA GLY A 43 -13.35 13.17 -6.01
C GLY A 43 -13.22 12.89 -4.51
N PRO A 44 -14.01 11.96 -3.95
CA PRO A 44 -14.03 11.67 -2.51
C PRO A 44 -12.69 11.12 -1.99
N LEU A 45 -11.85 10.57 -2.87
CA LEU A 45 -10.53 10.03 -2.56
C LEU A 45 -9.42 10.76 -3.32
N HIS A 46 -9.69 11.99 -3.78
CA HIS A 46 -8.70 12.79 -4.50
C HIS A 46 -7.49 13.02 -3.61
N ASN A 47 -6.36 12.42 -3.99
CA ASN A 47 -5.06 12.73 -3.43
C ASN A 47 -4.32 13.60 -4.46
N PRO A 48 -4.00 14.88 -4.15
CA PRO A 48 -3.24 15.73 -5.07
C PRO A 48 -1.79 15.23 -5.28
N ASP A 49 -1.26 14.42 -4.35
CA ASP A 49 0.12 13.94 -4.36
C ASP A 49 0.23 12.48 -4.82
N GLN A 50 -0.36 12.20 -5.98
CA GLN A 50 -0.32 10.86 -6.59
C GLN A 50 1.08 10.53 -7.08
N ALA A 51 1.60 9.36 -6.70
CA ALA A 51 2.93 8.93 -7.08
C ALA A 51 2.98 7.43 -7.42
N VAL A 52 3.81 7.08 -8.40
CA VAL A 52 4.00 5.70 -8.88
C VAL A 52 5.50 5.45 -9.05
N GLU A 53 5.96 4.25 -8.68
CA GLU A 53 7.34 3.85 -8.96
C GLU A 53 7.58 3.80 -10.48
N ASP A 54 8.60 4.52 -10.93
CA ASP A 54 8.99 4.55 -12.33
C ASP A 54 9.98 3.42 -12.64
N LYS A 55 9.43 2.20 -12.60
CA LYS A 55 10.12 0.96 -12.92
C LYS A 55 9.15 -0.04 -13.56
N ALA A 56 9.65 -0.86 -14.48
CA ALA A 56 8.89 -1.92 -15.15
C ALA A 56 7.51 -1.45 -15.67
N SER A 57 6.41 -1.97 -15.13
CA SER A 57 5.04 -1.62 -15.54
C SER A 57 4.63 -0.19 -15.13
N GLY A 58 5.23 0.37 -14.07
CA GLY A 58 4.91 1.71 -13.57
C GLY A 58 5.30 2.82 -14.55
N THR A 59 6.42 2.68 -15.27
CA THR A 59 6.85 3.63 -16.31
C THR A 59 5.78 3.81 -17.39
N GLY A 60 5.21 2.70 -17.87
CA GLY A 60 4.15 2.74 -18.89
C GLY A 60 2.85 3.35 -18.38
N LEU A 61 2.52 3.11 -17.10
CA LEU A 61 1.35 3.70 -16.45
C LEU A 61 1.49 5.22 -16.32
N ILE A 62 2.63 5.71 -15.84
CA ILE A 62 2.94 7.15 -15.70
C ILE A 62 2.80 7.85 -17.06
N GLN A 63 3.40 7.29 -18.12
CA GLN A 63 3.29 7.84 -19.47
C GLN A 63 1.85 7.84 -19.98
N SER A 64 1.07 6.80 -19.68
CA SER A 64 -0.33 6.71 -20.10
C SER A 64 -1.19 7.77 -19.42
N ILE A 65 -1.05 7.92 -18.10
CA ILE A 65 -1.79 8.91 -17.30
C ILE A 65 -1.44 10.33 -17.77
N SER A 66 -0.14 10.61 -17.93
CA SER A 66 0.35 11.93 -18.37
C SER A 66 -0.14 12.30 -19.78
N LYS A 67 -0.29 11.33 -20.70
CA LYS A 67 -0.80 11.58 -22.06
C LYS A 67 -2.33 11.69 -22.14
N GLN A 68 -3.05 10.98 -21.28
CA GLN A 68 -4.51 10.83 -21.40
C GLN A 68 -5.30 11.69 -20.42
N THR A 69 -4.65 12.28 -19.43
CA THR A 69 -5.31 13.03 -18.35
C THR A 69 -4.52 14.30 -18.01
N THR A 70 -5.14 15.25 -17.32
CA THR A 70 -4.48 16.45 -16.78
C THR A 70 -3.96 16.24 -15.36
N LEU A 71 -3.88 14.98 -14.91
CA LEU A 71 -3.68 14.64 -13.51
C LEU A 71 -2.18 14.65 -13.21
N PRO A 72 -1.75 15.41 -12.20
CA PRO A 72 -0.34 15.44 -11.82
C PRO A 72 0.02 14.07 -11.23
N ILE A 73 0.88 13.32 -11.92
CA ILE A 73 1.42 12.04 -11.43
C ILE A 73 2.94 12.18 -11.24
N ARG A 74 3.41 11.85 -10.04
CA ARG A 74 4.83 11.93 -9.69
C ARG A 74 5.50 10.57 -9.90
N ALA A 75 6.59 10.56 -10.65
CA ALA A 75 7.47 9.40 -10.75
C ALA A 75 8.32 9.27 -9.47
N ILE A 76 8.39 8.07 -8.91
CA ILE A 76 9.29 7.72 -7.80
C ILE A 76 10.41 6.84 -8.35
N GLN A 77 11.65 7.23 -8.08
CA GLN A 77 12.83 6.45 -8.38
C GLN A 77 13.36 5.84 -7.08
N ARG A 78 13.39 4.50 -6.99
CA ARG A 78 13.92 3.77 -5.83
C ARG A 78 15.30 3.22 -6.18
N SER A 79 16.34 3.70 -5.49
CA SER A 79 17.74 3.32 -5.76
C SER A 79 18.35 2.42 -4.69
N THR A 80 17.76 2.38 -3.49
CA THR A 80 18.20 1.57 -2.35
C THR A 80 17.33 0.34 -2.16
N ASP A 81 17.91 -0.70 -1.56
CA ASP A 81 17.20 -1.94 -1.28
C ASP A 81 16.07 -1.73 -0.27
N LYS A 82 15.11 -2.66 -0.28
CA LYS A 82 13.88 -2.55 0.52
C LYS A 82 14.13 -2.60 2.02
N LEU A 83 15.15 -3.33 2.48
CA LEU A 83 15.50 -3.38 3.91
C LEU A 83 15.98 -2.02 4.39
N SER A 84 16.93 -1.42 3.66
CA SER A 84 17.44 -0.08 3.97
C SER A 84 16.30 0.95 4.01
N ARG A 85 15.41 0.93 3.00
CA ARG A 85 14.25 1.83 2.96
C ARG A 85 13.25 1.60 4.09
N THR A 86 13.10 0.36 4.56
CA THR A 86 12.27 0.04 5.73
C THR A 86 12.89 0.61 7.01
N MET A 87 14.21 0.47 7.17
CA MET A 87 14.94 1.01 8.33
C MET A 87 14.84 2.54 8.40
N ASP A 88 14.79 3.24 7.27
CA ASP A 88 14.63 4.69 7.22
C ASP A 88 13.28 5.16 7.79
N VAL A 89 12.25 4.31 7.78
CA VAL A 89 10.88 4.69 8.16
C VAL A 89 10.34 4.03 9.43
N ILE A 90 11.02 2.99 9.93
CA ILE A 90 10.51 2.16 11.04
C ILE A 90 10.19 2.98 12.30
N LEU A 91 10.99 3.99 12.62
CA LEU A 91 10.79 4.85 13.79
C LEU A 91 9.44 5.60 13.73
N TYR A 92 8.98 6.03 12.55
CA TYR A 92 7.68 6.69 12.43
C TYR A 92 6.52 5.75 12.74
N VAL A 93 6.67 4.46 12.42
CA VAL A 93 5.69 3.42 12.74
C VAL A 93 5.71 3.14 14.26
N GLU A 94 6.90 2.95 14.84
CA GLU A 94 7.06 2.70 16.29
C GLU A 94 6.54 3.86 17.15
N GLU A 95 6.71 5.10 16.69
CA GLU A 95 6.19 6.32 17.31
C GLU A 95 4.68 6.54 17.07
N ARG A 96 3.99 5.60 16.42
CA ARG A 96 2.54 5.66 16.10
C ARG A 96 2.15 6.87 15.25
N ARG A 97 3.05 7.30 14.35
CA ARG A 97 2.80 8.38 13.39
C ARG A 97 2.13 7.87 12.10
N VAL A 98 1.98 6.56 11.97
CA VAL A 98 1.29 5.88 10.86
C VAL A 98 0.03 5.21 11.39
N TRP A 99 -1.10 5.42 10.70
CA TRP A 99 -2.41 4.95 11.12
C TRP A 99 -3.01 4.08 10.02
N LEU A 100 -3.49 2.90 10.41
CA LEU A 100 -4.20 1.98 9.52
C LEU A 100 -5.68 1.92 9.92
N PRO A 101 -6.60 1.75 8.95
CA PRO A 101 -8.03 1.63 9.23
C PRO A 101 -8.33 0.30 9.94
N ALA A 102 -8.74 0.38 11.21
CA ALA A 102 -8.93 -0.80 12.08
C ALA A 102 -9.91 -1.87 11.57
N ASN A 103 -10.86 -1.50 10.71
CA ASN A 103 -11.91 -2.41 10.20
C ASN A 103 -11.79 -2.65 8.69
N ALA A 104 -10.63 -2.39 8.08
CA ALA A 104 -10.45 -2.67 6.67
C ALA A 104 -10.35 -4.19 6.42
N PRO A 105 -11.11 -4.75 5.46
CA PRO A 105 -11.05 -6.18 5.15
C PRO A 105 -9.66 -6.68 4.74
N TRP A 106 -8.83 -5.80 4.19
CA TRP A 106 -7.46 -6.10 3.75
C TRP A 106 -6.40 -5.94 4.85
N LEU A 107 -6.77 -5.45 6.05
CA LEU A 107 -5.79 -5.07 7.08
C LEU A 107 -4.96 -6.26 7.56
N LEU A 108 -5.59 -7.42 7.78
CA LEU A 108 -4.90 -8.60 8.29
C LEU A 108 -3.82 -9.06 7.29
N ASN A 109 -4.19 -9.23 6.03
CA ASN A 109 -3.26 -9.63 4.96
C ASN A 109 -2.09 -8.64 4.82
N TYR A 110 -2.38 -7.34 4.94
CA TYR A 110 -1.35 -6.30 4.89
C TYR A 110 -0.38 -6.38 6.07
N ILE A 111 -0.88 -6.62 7.29
CA ILE A 111 -0.03 -6.80 8.48
C ILE A 111 0.80 -8.08 8.35
N GLU A 112 0.20 -9.19 7.92
CA GLU A 112 0.90 -10.45 7.71
C GLU A 112 2.04 -10.33 6.69
N GLU A 113 1.83 -9.57 5.60
CA GLU A 113 2.88 -9.27 4.62
C GLU A 113 4.05 -8.50 5.26
N ILE A 114 3.77 -7.49 6.08
CA ILE A 114 4.80 -6.66 6.74
C ILE A 114 5.54 -7.43 7.82
N GLU A 115 4.83 -8.20 8.65
CA GLU A 115 5.44 -9.04 9.69
C GLU A 115 6.22 -10.21 9.09
N GLY A 116 5.83 -10.65 7.90
CA GLY A 116 6.52 -11.66 7.12
C GLY A 116 7.83 -11.19 6.51
N LEU A 117 8.16 -9.88 6.52
CA LEU A 117 9.36 -9.34 5.91
C LEU A 117 10.64 -9.90 6.55
N THR A 118 11.31 -10.80 5.84
CA THR A 118 12.62 -11.32 6.19
C THR A 118 13.72 -10.70 5.33
N ALA A 119 14.95 -10.70 5.85
CA ALA A 119 16.11 -10.15 5.17
C ALA A 119 16.52 -10.90 3.89
N ASP A 120 16.03 -12.14 3.68
CA ASP A 120 16.31 -12.94 2.49
C ASP A 120 15.27 -12.79 1.37
N TRP A 121 14.21 -12.02 1.62
CA TRP A 121 13.21 -11.60 0.63
C TRP A 121 12.54 -12.74 -0.14
N SER A 122 12.36 -13.90 0.49
CA SER A 122 11.85 -15.13 -0.15
C SER A 122 10.33 -15.31 -0.16
N HIS A 123 9.55 -14.29 0.17
CA HIS A 123 8.08 -14.33 0.26
C HIS A 123 7.42 -14.02 -1.10
N ASP A 124 6.29 -14.67 -1.39
CA ASP A 124 5.57 -14.55 -2.67
C ASP A 124 4.89 -13.18 -2.89
N HIS A 125 4.65 -12.43 -1.81
CA HIS A 125 4.03 -11.10 -1.82
C HIS A 125 4.84 -10.16 -0.93
N ASP A 126 5.30 -9.03 -1.47
CA ASP A 126 6.15 -8.08 -0.76
C ASP A 126 5.94 -6.60 -1.17
N ASP A 127 4.96 -6.32 -2.02
CA ASP A 127 4.81 -5.05 -2.74
C ASP A 127 3.89 -4.03 -2.05
N GLN A 128 3.09 -4.41 -1.05
CA GLN A 128 2.17 -3.48 -0.36
C GLN A 128 2.91 -2.55 0.61
N TRP A 129 4.03 -3.00 1.17
CA TRP A 129 4.83 -2.18 2.07
C TRP A 129 5.53 -1.02 1.34
N ASP A 130 5.90 -1.23 0.07
CA ASP A 130 6.65 -0.28 -0.75
C ASP A 130 5.96 1.10 -0.88
N PRO A 131 4.68 1.21 -1.29
CA PRO A 131 3.94 2.47 -1.29
C PRO A 131 3.83 3.12 0.10
N THR A 132 3.83 2.32 1.17
CA THR A 132 3.73 2.84 2.54
C THR A 132 5.03 3.53 2.96
N ILE A 133 6.18 2.93 2.64
CA ILE A 133 7.48 3.57 2.84
C ILE A 133 7.54 4.91 2.09
N ASP A 134 7.11 4.92 0.83
CA ASP A 134 7.12 6.13 0.00
C ASP A 134 6.22 7.21 0.60
N ALA A 135 5.03 6.84 1.08
CA ALA A 135 4.10 7.76 1.72
C ALA A 135 4.68 8.34 3.02
N ILE A 136 5.31 7.52 3.88
CA ILE A 136 5.95 7.99 5.12
C ILE A 136 7.09 8.96 4.79
N ASN A 137 7.91 8.64 3.79
CA ASN A 137 9.00 9.51 3.40
C ASN A 137 8.51 10.87 2.86
N ASP A 138 7.44 10.86 2.07
CA ASP A 138 6.88 12.08 1.48
C ASP A 138 6.17 12.97 2.51
N SER A 139 5.52 12.37 3.51
CA SER A 139 4.66 13.09 4.46
C SER A 139 5.28 13.35 5.84
N LEU A 140 6.21 12.51 6.31
CA LEU A 140 6.79 12.61 7.65
C LEU A 140 8.31 12.85 7.65
N ALA A 141 9.04 12.29 6.68
CA ALA A 141 10.51 12.36 6.66
C ALA A 141 11.05 13.56 5.86
N LYS A 142 10.28 14.09 4.89
CA LYS A 142 10.63 15.34 4.23
C LYS A 142 10.70 16.47 5.25
N LYS A 143 11.85 17.14 5.30
CA LYS A 143 11.97 18.40 6.05
C LYS A 143 11.06 19.43 5.35
N PRO A 144 10.22 20.17 6.11
CA PRO A 144 9.45 21.25 5.53
C PRO A 144 10.44 22.21 4.87
N THR A 145 10.22 22.47 3.58
CA THR A 145 10.94 23.52 2.89
C THR A 145 10.32 24.85 3.30
N VAL A 146 11.06 25.95 3.10
CA VAL A 146 10.60 27.31 3.47
C VAL A 146 9.34 27.75 2.69
N PHE A 147 8.83 26.90 1.80
CA PHE A 147 7.75 27.16 0.86
C PHE A 147 6.56 26.19 0.99
N ASP A 148 6.60 25.26 1.95
CA ASP A 148 5.44 24.45 2.36
C ASP A 148 4.61 25.21 3.42
#